data_AF-A0A4W2BPT4-F1
#
_entry.id   AF-A0A4W2BPT4-F1
#
_cell.length_a   1.000
_cell.length_b   1.000
_cell.length_c   1.000
_cell.angle_alpha   90.00
_cell.angle_beta   90.00
_cell.angle_gamma   90.00
#
_symmetry.space_group_name_H-M   'P 1'
#
loop_
_entity.id
_entity.type
_entity.pdbx_description
1 polymer ?
#
loop_
_entity_poly.entity_id
_entity_poly.type
_entity_poly.pdbx_seq_one_letter_code
_entity_poly.pdbx_strand_id
1 'polypeptide(L)'
;MFGCLVAGRLVQTAAQQVAEDKFVFDLPDYENINHVVVFMLGTVPFPEGMGGSVYFSYPDSNGMPVWQLLGFVTNGKPSAIFKISGLKSVRYYRVRNRHTLVFRWAEVETQDEIFMCFKTKDDMH
;
A
#
# COMPACT_ATOMS: atom_id res chain seq x y z
N MET A 1 8.59 2.27 -11.57
CA MET A 1 7.95 0.93 -11.71
C MET A 1 6.45 0.99 -11.47
N PHE A 2 6.00 1.76 -10.48
CA PHE A 2 4.57 1.90 -10.14
C PHE A 2 4.04 3.31 -10.38
N GLY A 3 2.74 3.41 -10.56
CA GLY A 3 1.96 4.64 -10.52
C GLY A 3 0.84 4.50 -9.49
N CYS A 4 0.52 5.63 -8.85
CA CYS A 4 -0.58 5.79 -7.92
C CYS A 4 -1.50 6.89 -8.43
N LEU A 5 -2.81 6.65 -8.45
CA LEU A 5 -3.81 7.63 -8.87
C LEU A 5 -4.92 7.69 -7.84
N VAL A 6 -5.06 8.86 -7.22
CA VAL A 6 -6.20 9.20 -6.38
C VAL A 6 -7.32 9.70 -7.27
N ALA A 7 -8.55 9.20 -7.06
CA ALA A 7 -9.71 9.69 -7.80
C ALA A 7 -9.87 11.21 -7.64
N GLY A 8 -9.90 11.93 -8.76
CA GLY A 8 -10.02 13.40 -8.79
C GLY A 8 -8.69 14.16 -8.66
N ARG A 9 -7.53 13.49 -8.70
CA ARG A 9 -6.21 14.13 -8.65
C ARG A 9 -5.31 13.67 -9.80
N LEU A 10 -4.17 14.35 -9.94
CA LEU A 10 -3.14 13.97 -10.90
C LEU A 10 -2.49 12.63 -10.51
N VAL A 11 -2.06 11.90 -11.52
CA VAL A 11 -1.29 10.66 -11.34
C VAL A 11 0.05 10.96 -10.71
N GLN A 12 0.43 10.17 -9.71
CA GLN A 12 1.74 10.17 -9.10
C GLN A 12 2.56 8.99 -9.64
N THR A 13 3.72 9.28 -10.21
CA THR A 13 4.66 8.25 -10.71
C THR A 13 6.03 8.32 -10.03
N ALA A 14 6.27 9.36 -9.26
CA ALA A 14 7.49 9.58 -8.49
C ALA A 14 7.32 8.98 -7.09
N ALA A 15 7.30 7.64 -7.01
CA ALA A 15 7.31 6.95 -5.73
C ALA A 15 8.63 7.20 -5.00
N GLN A 16 8.58 7.45 -3.69
CA GLN A 16 9.76 7.45 -2.86
C GLN A 16 10.21 6.00 -2.61
N GLN A 17 11.41 5.67 -3.07
CA GLN A 17 11.99 4.35 -2.81
C GLN A 17 12.66 4.36 -1.44
N VAL A 18 12.06 3.68 -0.46
CA VAL A 18 12.59 3.59 0.92
C VAL A 18 13.50 2.37 1.12
N ALA A 19 13.38 1.37 0.25
CA ALA A 19 14.36 0.28 0.11
C ALA A 19 14.31 -0.27 -1.31
N GLU A 20 15.22 -1.20 -1.62
CA GLU A 20 15.31 -1.83 -2.95
C GLU A 20 13.95 -2.41 -3.41
N ASP A 21 13.21 -3.02 -2.49
CA ASP A 21 11.95 -3.72 -2.72
C ASP A 21 10.71 -2.96 -2.18
N LYS A 22 10.85 -1.67 -1.87
CA LYS A 22 9.84 -0.91 -1.12
C LYS A 22 9.65 0.51 -1.63
N PHE A 23 8.41 0.87 -1.90
CA PHE A 23 8.01 2.13 -2.52
C PHE A 23 6.87 2.77 -1.74
N VAL A 24 6.96 4.08 -1.53
CA VAL A 24 5.99 4.90 -0.81
C VAL A 24 5.41 5.96 -1.75
N PHE A 25 4.12 6.22 -1.62
CA PHE A 25 3.43 7.36 -2.23
C PHE A 25 2.71 8.15 -1.16
N ASP A 26 2.99 9.44 -1.10
CA ASP A 26 2.33 10.34 -0.16
C ASP A 26 0.91 10.67 -0.66
N LEU A 27 -0.06 10.55 0.25
CA LEU A 27 -1.45 10.86 -0.03
C LEU A 27 -1.90 12.05 0.84
N PRO A 28 -1.61 13.30 0.42
CA PRO A 28 -2.06 14.47 1.17
C PRO A 28 -3.59 14.50 1.28
N ASP A 29 -4.14 15.06 2.36
CA ASP A 29 -5.60 15.11 2.59
C ASP A 29 -6.30 13.75 2.44
N TYR A 30 -5.71 12.67 2.96
CA TYR A 30 -6.27 11.31 2.90
C TYR A 30 -7.71 11.20 3.45
N GLU A 31 -8.12 12.13 4.31
CA GLU A 31 -9.48 12.25 4.83
C GLU A 31 -10.53 12.33 3.71
N ASN A 32 -10.18 12.98 2.59
CA ASN A 32 -11.06 13.21 1.45
C ASN A 32 -10.92 12.17 0.34
N ILE A 33 -10.07 11.16 0.52
CA ILE A 33 -9.82 10.14 -0.48
C ILE A 33 -10.80 8.96 -0.33
N ASN A 34 -11.49 8.65 -1.42
CA ASN A 34 -12.43 7.52 -1.48
C ASN A 34 -11.83 6.29 -2.15
N HIS A 35 -11.19 6.49 -3.30
CA HIS A 35 -10.63 5.43 -4.13
C HIS A 35 -9.21 5.77 -4.54
N VAL A 36 -8.34 4.76 -4.49
CA VAL A 36 -6.99 4.85 -5.01
C VAL A 36 -6.74 3.71 -5.97
N VAL A 37 -6.12 4.04 -7.10
CA VAL A 37 -5.70 3.10 -8.11
C VAL A 37 -4.20 2.96 -8.02
N VAL A 38 -3.72 1.73 -7.93
CA VAL A 38 -2.29 1.42 -7.96
C VAL A 38 -2.03 0.51 -9.15
N PHE A 39 -1.01 0.83 -9.93
CA PHE A 39 -0.72 0.12 -11.16
C PHE A 39 0.78 0.12 -11.50
N MET A 40 1.19 -0.83 -12.33
CA MET A 40 2.52 -0.88 -12.92
C MET A 40 2.59 0.03 -14.15
N LEU A 41 3.68 0.78 -14.30
CA LEU A 41 3.89 1.67 -15.45
C LEU A 41 4.24 0.91 -16.74
N GLY A 42 4.52 -0.39 -16.66
CA GLY A 42 4.94 -1.21 -17.80
C GLY A 42 6.39 -1.00 -18.24
N THR A 43 7.17 -0.18 -17.53
CA THR A 43 8.60 0.03 -17.83
C THR A 43 9.50 -1.09 -17.31
N VAL A 44 9.14 -1.66 -16.16
CA VAL A 44 9.89 -2.75 -15.50
C VAL A 44 8.88 -3.75 -14.94
N PRO A 45 8.94 -5.05 -15.33
CA PRO A 45 8.08 -6.08 -14.76
C PRO A 45 8.57 -6.51 -13.37
N PHE A 46 7.71 -7.17 -12.59
CA PHE A 46 8.16 -7.88 -11.39
C PHE A 46 9.10 -9.03 -11.75
N PRO A 47 10.14 -9.30 -10.93
CA PRO A 47 10.94 -10.51 -11.04
C PRO A 47 10.08 -11.78 -11.03
N GLU A 48 10.63 -12.87 -11.56
CA GLU A 48 9.93 -14.16 -11.57
C GLU A 48 9.57 -14.61 -10.14
N GLY A 49 8.36 -15.15 -9.97
CA GLY A 49 7.86 -15.55 -8.64
C GLY A 49 7.48 -14.40 -7.70
N MET A 50 7.62 -13.13 -8.11
CA MET A 50 7.28 -11.98 -7.26
C MET A 50 6.00 -11.25 -7.69
N GLY A 51 5.45 -10.49 -6.74
CA GLY A 51 4.39 -9.52 -6.93
C GLY A 51 4.49 -8.36 -5.93
N GLY A 52 3.56 -7.42 -6.02
CA GLY A 52 3.48 -6.26 -5.14
C GLY A 52 2.32 -6.38 -4.18
N SER A 53 2.61 -6.26 -2.90
CA SER A 53 1.62 -6.06 -1.84
C SER A 53 1.41 -4.57 -1.60
N VAL A 54 0.15 -4.14 -1.57
CA VAL A 54 -0.25 -2.74 -1.43
C VAL A 54 -0.87 -2.55 -0.05
N TYR A 55 -0.26 -1.67 0.73
CA TYR A 55 -0.70 -1.28 2.06
C TYR A 55 -1.10 0.19 2.08
N PHE A 56 -2.01 0.52 2.99
CA PHE A 56 -2.41 1.89 3.27
C PHE A 56 -2.20 2.17 4.77
N SER A 57 -1.52 3.27 5.06
CA SER A 57 -1.33 3.79 6.41
C SER A 57 -2.31 4.90 6.70
N TYR A 58 -2.97 4.84 7.85
CA TYR A 58 -3.80 5.93 8.37
C TYR A 58 -3.65 6.01 9.89
N PRO A 59 -3.80 7.19 10.51
CA PRO A 59 -3.73 7.33 11.95
C PRO A 59 -4.95 6.69 12.63
N ASP A 60 -4.73 5.96 13.73
CA ASP A 60 -5.81 5.54 14.62
C ASP A 60 -6.24 6.64 15.59
N SER A 61 -7.22 6.34 16.45
CA SER A 61 -7.73 7.27 17.46
C SER A 61 -6.67 7.79 18.44
N ASN A 62 -5.52 7.11 18.53
CA ASN A 62 -4.42 7.47 19.41
C ASN A 62 -3.29 8.16 18.63
N GLY A 63 -3.49 8.46 17.35
CA GLY A 63 -2.50 9.07 16.47
C GLY A 63 -1.40 8.11 16.01
N MET A 64 -1.55 6.80 16.25
CA MET A 64 -0.57 5.80 15.84
C MET A 64 -0.86 5.35 14.39
N PRO A 65 0.17 5.19 13.53
CA PRO A 65 -0.03 4.73 12.17
C PRO A 65 -0.50 3.27 12.17
N VAL A 66 -1.65 3.02 11.54
CA VAL A 66 -2.20 1.69 11.30
C VAL A 66 -2.03 1.33 9.85
N TRP A 67 -1.35 0.22 9.62
CA TRP A 67 -1.12 -0.33 8.29
C TRP A 67 -2.17 -1.38 7.98
N GLN A 68 -2.89 -1.19 6.87
CA GLN A 68 -3.86 -2.15 6.37
C GLN A 68 -3.45 -2.65 4.97
N LEU A 69 -3.43 -3.97 4.79
CA LEU A 69 -3.29 -4.57 3.47
C LEU A 69 -4.56 -4.30 2.64
N LEU A 70 -4.40 -3.60 1.52
CA LEU A 70 -5.46 -3.34 0.56
C LEU A 70 -5.61 -4.48 -0.45
N GLY A 71 -4.47 -5.06 -0.85
CA GLY A 71 -4.42 -6.17 -1.78
C GLY A 71 -3.11 -6.22 -2.55
N PHE A 72 -3.20 -6.64 -3.81
CA PHE A 72 -2.04 -7.10 -4.56
C PHE A 72 -2.08 -6.71 -6.04
N VAL A 73 -0.89 -6.43 -6.59
CA VAL A 73 -0.64 -6.30 -8.04
C VAL A 73 0.44 -7.31 -8.47
N THR A 74 0.33 -7.83 -9.69
CA THR A 74 1.30 -8.79 -10.25
C THR A 74 1.45 -8.54 -11.75
N ASN A 75 2.42 -9.18 -12.41
CA ASN A 75 2.54 -9.10 -13.88
C ASN A 75 1.26 -9.54 -14.62
N GLY A 76 0.49 -10.47 -14.06
CA GLY A 76 -0.79 -10.92 -14.64
C GLY A 76 -1.99 -10.04 -14.29
N LYS A 77 -1.89 -9.27 -13.20
CA LYS A 77 -2.88 -8.27 -12.78
C LYS A 77 -2.13 -6.97 -12.42
N PRO A 78 -1.71 -6.18 -13.42
CA PRO A 78 -0.77 -5.08 -13.23
C PRO A 78 -1.41 -3.83 -12.60
N SER A 79 -2.73 -3.82 -12.39
CA SER A 79 -3.46 -2.70 -11.79
C SER A 79 -4.58 -3.18 -10.87
N ALA A 80 -4.84 -2.42 -9.81
CA ALA A 80 -5.96 -2.65 -8.90
C ALA A 80 -6.52 -1.31 -8.38
N ILE A 81 -7.83 -1.31 -8.09
CA ILE A 81 -8.55 -0.16 -7.51
C ILE A 81 -8.97 -0.54 -6.11
N PHE A 82 -8.68 0.32 -5.14
CA PHE A 82 -8.97 0.11 -3.73
C PHE A 82 -9.86 1.22 -3.19
N LYS A 83 -10.90 0.85 -2.43
CA LYS A 83 -11.75 1.79 -1.70
C LYS A 83 -11.21 1.97 -0.29
N ILE A 84 -10.82 3.19 0.09
CA ILE A 84 -10.19 3.47 1.38
C ILE A 84 -11.07 4.28 2.35
N SER A 85 -12.18 4.88 1.88
CA SER A 85 -13.05 5.70 2.74
C SER A 85 -13.72 4.93 3.88
N GLY A 86 -13.95 3.63 3.73
CA GLY A 86 -14.58 2.78 4.75
C GLY A 86 -13.61 2.13 5.74
N LEU A 87 -12.30 2.16 5.46
CA LEU A 87 -11.28 1.52 6.31
C LEU A 87 -11.10 2.26 7.64
N LYS A 88 -11.44 3.55 7.64
CA LYS A 88 -11.49 4.45 8.80
C LYS A 88 -12.46 3.99 9.90
N SER A 89 -13.41 3.09 9.57
CA SER A 89 -14.47 2.64 10.50
C SER A 89 -14.29 1.19 10.98
N VAL A 90 -13.38 0.42 10.38
CA VAL A 90 -13.19 -0.98 10.76
C VAL A 90 -12.47 -1.01 12.12
N ARG A 91 -13.23 -1.31 13.19
CA ARG A 91 -12.67 -1.70 14.49
C ARG A 91 -11.52 -2.67 14.25
N TYR A 92 -10.36 -2.41 14.84
CA TYR A 92 -9.21 -3.31 14.90
C TYR A 92 -9.67 -4.78 14.91
N TYR A 93 -9.63 -5.45 13.75
CA TYR A 93 -9.43 -6.89 13.78
C TYR A 93 -7.98 -7.05 14.19
N ARG A 94 -7.76 -7.16 15.50
CA ARG A 94 -6.56 -7.81 16.04
C ARG A 94 -6.60 -9.22 15.51
N VAL A 95 -6.04 -9.44 14.32
CA VAL A 95 -5.92 -10.77 13.72
C VAL A 95 -5.05 -11.57 14.68
N ARG A 96 -5.70 -12.42 15.49
CA ARG A 96 -5.07 -13.46 16.32
C ARG A 96 -4.64 -14.63 15.41
N ASN A 97 -3.90 -14.36 14.35
CA ASN A 97 -3.17 -15.42 13.65
C ASN A 97 -1.68 -15.20 13.87
N ARG A 98 -0.99 -16.30 14.20
CA ARG A 98 0.42 -16.39 14.58
C ARG A 98 1.43 -15.99 13.47
N HIS A 99 0.99 -15.22 12.49
CA HIS A 99 1.79 -14.63 11.41
C HIS A 99 1.50 -13.13 11.27
N THR A 100 1.04 -12.45 12.32
CA THR A 100 1.22 -10.99 12.43
C THR A 100 2.72 -10.77 12.56
N LEU A 101 3.40 -10.69 11.41
CA LEU A 101 4.73 -10.15 11.35
C LEU A 101 4.62 -8.76 11.95
N VAL A 102 5.06 -8.65 13.21
CA VAL A 102 5.52 -7.41 13.81
C VAL A 102 6.71 -7.01 12.95
N PHE A 103 6.43 -6.51 11.75
CA PHE A 103 7.44 -5.88 10.94
C PHE A 103 7.82 -4.63 11.71
N ARG A 104 9.04 -4.65 12.23
CA ARG A 104 9.68 -3.58 12.96
C ARG A 104 10.01 -2.47 11.95
N TRP A 105 8.99 -1.76 11.48
CA TRP A 105 9.12 -0.57 10.65
C TRP A 105 9.42 0.61 11.58
N ALA A 106 10.70 0.84 11.84
CA ALA A 106 11.19 1.96 12.64
C ALA A 106 11.70 3.12 11.77
N GLU A 107 11.32 3.19 10.49
CA GLU A 107 12.00 4.08 9.53
C GLU A 107 11.06 4.85 8.59
N VAL A 108 9.75 4.77 8.80
CA VAL A 108 8.78 5.61 8.09
C VAL A 108 7.91 6.29 9.16
N GLU A 109 8.30 7.51 9.52
CA GLU A 109 7.67 8.33 10.57
C GLU A 109 6.42 9.10 10.08
N THR A 110 6.12 9.04 8.79
CA THR A 110 5.09 9.86 8.16
C THR A 110 3.74 9.13 8.04
N GLN A 111 2.68 9.85 8.40
CA GLN A 111 1.29 9.41 8.33
C GLN A 111 0.78 9.62 6.88
N ASP A 112 -0.30 8.93 6.49
CA ASP A 112 -1.06 9.18 5.25
C ASP A 112 -0.39 8.75 3.94
N GLU A 113 0.06 7.50 3.89
CA GLU A 113 0.84 6.97 2.77
C GLU A 113 0.25 5.69 2.17
N ILE A 114 0.45 5.50 0.87
CA ILE A 114 0.37 4.18 0.23
C ILE A 114 1.76 3.59 0.16
N PHE A 115 1.86 2.37 0.67
CA PHE A 115 3.09 1.61 0.68
C PHE A 115 2.98 0.39 -0.22
N MET A 116 4.03 0.13 -0.97
CA MET A 116 4.16 -1.00 -1.86
C MET A 116 5.41 -1.77 -1.50
N CYS A 117 5.25 -3.05 -1.17
CA CYS A 117 6.36 -3.95 -0.86
C CYS A 117 6.32 -5.14 -1.81
N PHE A 118 7.48 -5.52 -2.33
CA PHE A 118 7.58 -6.75 -3.11
C PHE A 118 7.40 -7.93 -2.16
N LYS A 119 6.66 -8.93 -2.62
CA LYS A 119 6.41 -10.18 -1.91
C LYS A 119 6.57 -11.33 -2.89
N THR A 120 6.98 -12.48 -2.37
CA THR A 120 6.88 -13.74 -3.11
C THR A 120 5.40 -14.03 -3.34
N LYS A 121 5.07 -14.63 -4.49
CA LYS A 121 3.68 -14.99 -4.80
C LYS A 121 3.07 -15.97 -3.79
N ASP A 122 3.90 -16.80 -3.17
CA ASP A 122 3.49 -17.75 -2.12
C ASP A 122 3.09 -17.04 -0.81
N ASP A 123 3.59 -15.83 -0.57
CA ASP A 123 3.17 -15.01 0.58
C ASP A 123 1.93 -14.16 0.28
N MET A 124 1.44 -14.16 -0.97
CA MET A 124 0.30 -13.36 -1.44
C MET A 124 -0.98 -14.21 -1.43
N HIS A 125 -1.42 -14.61 -0.23
CA HIS A 125 -2.67 -15.36 0.00
C HIS A 125 -3.78 -14.48 0.57
#